data_AF-A0A552FJA8-F1
#
_entry.id   AF-A0A552FJA8-F1
#
_cell.length_a   1.000
_cell.length_b   1.000
_cell.length_c   1.000
_cell.angle_alpha   90.00
_cell.angle_beta   90.00
_cell.angle_gamma   90.00
#
_symmetry.space_group_name_H-M   'P 1'
#
loop_
_entity.id
_entity.type
_entity.pdbx_description
1 polymer ?
#
loop_
_entity_poly.entity_id
_entity_poly.type
_entity_poly.pdbx_seq_one_letter_code
_entity_poly.pdbx_strand_id
1 'polypeptide(L)' 'MKSCTTARFRQMFADLPKPIQEQTRKVYRQFKEDPSYPSLRFKKVHPKLPIYSKIFCLSQV' A
#
# COMPACT_ATOMS: atom_id res chain seq x y z
N MET A 1 -5.10 -5.88 -13.06
CA MET A 1 -4.93 -4.43 -12.78
C MET A 1 -3.61 -3.93 -13.36
N LYS A 2 -3.59 -2.74 -14.00
CA LYS A 2 -2.35 -2.05 -14.40
C LYS A 2 -1.97 -1.07 -13.29
N SER A 3 -0.79 -1.22 -12.69
CA SER A 3 -0.27 -0.35 -11.63
C SER A 3 1.11 0.15 -12.02
N CYS A 4 1.36 1.43 -11.73
CA CYS A 4 2.63 2.10 -12.03
C CYS A 4 3.22 2.67 -10.75
N THR A 5 4.56 2.62 -10.64
CA THR A 5 5.31 3.25 -9.55
C THR A 5 6.30 4.24 -10.14
N THR A 6 6.49 5.37 -9.47
CA THR A 6 7.49 6.38 -9.87
C THR A 6 8.88 6.00 -9.34
N ALA A 7 9.94 6.50 -9.98
CA ALA A 7 11.31 6.27 -9.50
C ALA A 7 11.50 6.77 -8.07
N ARG A 8 10.97 7.96 -7.75
CA ARG A 8 10.97 8.55 -6.41
C ARG A 8 10.29 7.65 -5.38
N PHE A 9 9.16 7.03 -5.74
CA PHE A 9 8.49 6.07 -4.85
C PHE A 9 9.39 4.87 -4.52
N ARG A 10 10.11 4.33 -5.51
CA ARG A 10 11.01 3.18 -5.30
C ARG A 10 12.17 3.51 -4.38
N GLN A 11 12.74 4.70 -4.49
CA GLN A 11 13.81 5.17 -3.61
C GLN A 11 13.30 5.27 -2.16
N MET A 12 12.22 6.02 -1.93
CA MET A 12 11.64 6.17 -0.59
C MET A 12 11.19 4.82 0.00
N PHE A 13 10.69 3.90 -0.82
CA PHE A 13 10.30 2.57 -0.37
C PHE A 13 11.50 1.71 0.03
N ALA A 14 12.63 1.85 -0.66
CA ALA A 14 13.88 1.14 -0.34
C ALA A 14 14.49 1.62 0.99
N ASP A 15 14.30 2.89 1.34
CA ASP A 15 14.78 3.47 2.59
C ASP A 15 13.98 3.02 3.83
N LEU A 16 12.80 2.41 3.64
CA LEU A 16 11.99 1.91 4.76
C LEU A 16 12.58 0.64 5.38
N PRO A 17 12.37 0.40 6.68
CA PRO A 17 12.77 -0.86 7.33
C PRO A 17 12.23 -2.10 6.60
N LYS A 18 13.03 -3.17 6.53
CA LYS A 18 12.66 -4.46 5.93
C LYS A 18 11.26 -4.99 6.33
N PRO A 19 10.85 -5.00 7.62
CA PRO A 19 9.52 -5.50 7.99
C PRO A 19 8.39 -4.68 7.35
N ILE A 20 8.56 -3.36 7.22
CA ILE A 20 7.61 -2.49 6.52
C ILE A 20 7.54 -2.84 5.04
N GLN A 21 8.69 -3.07 4.40
CA GLN A 21 8.74 -3.46 3.00
C GLN A 21 8.04 -4.79 2.74
N GLU A 22 8.27 -5.80 3.58
CA GLU A 22 7.64 -7.12 3.47
C GLU A 22 6.13 -7.04 3.66
N GLN A 23 5.67 -6.32 4.69
CA GLN A 23 4.25 -6.16 4.94
C GLN A 23 3.56 -5.42 3.78
N THR A 24 4.19 -4.37 3.26
CA THR A 24 3.68 -3.62 2.10
C THR A 24 3.57 -4.53 0.87
N ARG A 25 4.56 -5.39 0.62
CA ARG A 25 4.53 -6.35 -0.48
C ARG A 25 3.40 -7.38 -0.32
N LYS A 26 3.14 -7.88 0.90
CA LYS A 26 2.03 -8.80 1.18
C LYS A 26 0.68 -8.15 0.87
N VAL A 27 0.45 -6.95 1.40
CA VAL A 27 -0.78 -6.18 1.16
C VAL A 27 -0.97 -5.89 -0.33
N TYR A 28 0.11 -5.52 -1.03
CA TYR A 28 0.06 -5.26 -2.46
C TYR A 28 -0.24 -6.51 -3.30
N ARG A 29 0.29 -7.68 -2.92
CA ARG A 29 -0.06 -8.95 -3.58
C ARG A 29 -1.54 -9.25 -3.43
N GLN A 30 -2.08 -9.11 -2.22
CA GLN A 30 -3.50 -9.31 -1.97
C GLN A 30 -4.36 -8.33 -2.77
N PHE A 31 -3.95 -7.06 -2.85
CA PHE A 31 -4.63 -6.06 -3.69
C PHE A 31 -4.57 -6.39 -5.19
N LYS A 32 -3.49 -7.03 -5.67
CA LYS A 32 -3.37 -7.45 -7.06
C LYS A 32 -4.32 -8.61 -7.40
N GLU A 33 -4.53 -9.51 -6.45
CA GLU A 33 -5.44 -10.66 -6.59
C GLU A 33 -6.90 -10.24 -6.43
N ASP A 34 -7.23 -9.55 -5.33
CA ASP A 34 -8.57 -9.06 -5.04
C ASP A 34 -8.52 -7.60 -4.56
N PRO A 35 -8.77 -6.62 -5.47
CA PRO A 35 -8.82 -5.21 -5.13
C PRO A 35 -9.92 -4.83 -4.14
N SER A 36 -10.98 -5.64 -4.04
CA SER A 36 -12.16 -5.40 -3.20
C SER A 36 -12.08 -6.10 -1.85
N TYR A 37 -10.94 -6.71 -1.51
CA TYR A 37 -10.79 -7.51 -0.31
C TYR A 37 -10.98 -6.66 0.97
N PRO A 38 -11.86 -7.05 1.91
CA PRO A 38 -12.26 -6.20 3.04
C PRO A 38 -11.14 -5.83 4.02
N SER A 39 -10.09 -6.66 4.16
CA SER A 39 -8.92 -6.32 4.99
C SER A 39 -8.09 -5.16 4.41
N LEU A 40 -8.23 -4.87 3.11
CA LEU A 40 -7.51 -3.81 2.43
C LEU A 40 -8.01 -2.40 2.80
N ARG A 41 -9.01 -2.24 3.68
CA ARG A 41 -9.47 -0.98 4.31
C ARG A 41 -8.79 0.30 3.75
N PHE A 42 -9.26 0.75 2.59
CA PHE A 42 -8.77 1.98 1.96
C PHE A 42 -9.39 3.19 2.64
N LYS A 43 -8.56 4.20 2.93
CA LYS A 43 -9.03 5.50 3.42
C LYS A 43 -8.96 6.51 2.28
N LYS A 44 -10.08 7.15 1.95
CA LYS A 44 -10.09 8.27 1.01
C LYS A 44 -9.37 9.45 1.68
N VAL A 45 -8.26 9.89 1.08
CA VAL A 45 -7.42 10.96 1.63
C VAL A 45 -7.68 12.31 0.98
N HIS A 46 -8.37 12.33 -0.15
CA HIS A 46 -8.71 13.54 -0.86
C HIS A 46 -10.24 13.72 -0.93
N PRO A 47 -10.78 14.92 -0.67
CA PRO A 47 -12.25 15.12 -0.64
C PRO A 47 -12.91 14.87 -1.99
N LYS A 48 -12.35 15.44 -3.07
CA LYS A 48 -12.93 15.40 -4.42
C LYS A 48 -12.34 14.33 -5.35
N LEU A 49 -11.03 14.07 -5.26
CA LEU A 49 -10.33 13.11 -6.13
C LEU A 49 -10.41 11.68 -5.59
N PRO A 50 -10.39 10.66 -6.47
CA PRO A 50 -10.36 9.25 -6.10
C PRO A 50 -8.95 8.83 -5.62
N ILE A 51 -8.39 9.57 -4.66
CA ILE A 51 -7.09 9.28 -4.06
C ILE A 51 -7.32 8.57 -2.74
N TYR A 52 -6.77 7.37 -2.65
CA TYR A 52 -6.89 6.49 -1.50
C TYR A 52 -5.52 6.23 -0.91
N SER A 53 -5.47 6.11 0.41
CA SER A 53 -4.31 5.62 1.15
C SER A 53 -4.66 4.31 1.82
N LYS A 54 -3.69 3.40 1.85
CA LYS A 54 -3.77 2.17 2.61
C LYS A 54 -2.83 2.29 3.81
N ILE A 55 -3.42 2.32 5.00
CA ILE A 55 -2.68 2.16 6.25
C ILE A 55 -2.54 0.66 6.51
N PHE A 56 -1.31 0.19 6.66
CA PHE A 56 -1.01 -1.10 7.24
C PHE A 56 -0.73 -0.89 8.73
N CYS A 57 -1.37 -1.66 9.61
CA CYS A 57 -1.00 -1.65 11.02
C CYS A 57 0.35 -2.35 11.17
N LEU A 58 1.32 -1.64 11.74
CA LEU A 58 2.54 -2.22 12.28
C LEU A 58 2.23 -2.91 13.62
N SER A 59 1.45 -3.97 13.59
CA SER A 59 1.29 -4.83 14.76
C SER A 59 2.46 -5.80 14.80
N GLN A 60 3.61 -5.29 15.23
CA GLN A 60 4.66 -6.06 15.90
C GLN A 60 5.23 -5.20 17.03
N VAL A 61 4.45 -5.06 18.10
CA VAL A 61 4.88 -5.24 19.50
C VAL A 61 3.67 -5.76 20.26
#